data_AF-A0A5D0SPN2-F1
#
_entry.id   AF-A0A5D0SPN2-F1
#
_cell.length_a   1.000
_cell.length_b   1.000
_cell.length_c   1.000
_cell.angle_alpha   90.00
_cell.angle_beta   90.00
_cell.angle_gamma   90.00
#
_symmetry.space_group_name_H-M   'P 1'
#
loop_
_entity.id
_entity.type
_entity.pdbx_description
1 polymer ?
#
loop_
_entity_poly.entity_id
_entity_poly.type
_entity_poly.pdbx_seq_one_letter_code
_entity_poly.pdbx_strand_id
1 'polypeptide(L)'
;MNLIRSTRASCKYTQKQLAEAIGKDQKYISAVENERIVPPFIIADNISRVLDAPVELLFPKYVRTSPFPRWVDLMYLKTLGIDMCIYFELIKNATE
;
A
#
# COMPACT_ATOMS: atom_id res chain seq x y z
N MET A 1 -12.27 4.27 -8.95
CA MET A 1 -11.57 5.49 -8.46
C MET A 1 -10.17 5.05 -8.08
N ASN A 2 -9.16 5.44 -8.85
CA ASN A 2 -7.80 4.93 -8.66
C ASN A 2 -7.09 5.69 -7.53
N LEU A 3 -6.87 5.00 -6.41
CA LEU A 3 -6.29 5.57 -5.19
C LEU A 3 -4.81 5.93 -5.35
N ILE A 4 -4.10 5.29 -6.31
CA ILE A 4 -2.68 5.51 -6.58
C ILE A 4 -2.41 6.96 -6.96
N ARG A 5 -3.26 7.55 -7.80
CA ARG A 5 -3.11 8.94 -8.26
C ARG A 5 -3.23 9.93 -7.10
N SER A 6 -4.24 9.75 -6.25
CA SER A 6 -4.45 10.59 -5.06
C SER A 6 -3.31 10.42 -4.06
N THR A 7 -2.89 9.18 -3.77
CA THR A 7 -1.81 8.91 -2.82
C THR A 7 -0.47 9.48 -3.31
N ARG A 8 -0.17 9.34 -4.61
CA ARG A 8 1.02 9.96 -5.21
C ARG A 8 1.01 11.49 -5.06
N ALA A 9 -0.15 12.12 -5.30
CA ALA A 9 -0.29 13.56 -5.17
C ALA A 9 -0.12 14.03 -3.71
N SER A 10 -0.66 13.30 -2.72
CA SER A 10 -0.46 13.61 -1.30
C SER A 10 0.99 13.44 -0.86
N CYS A 11 1.72 12.47 -1.42
CA CYS A 11 3.14 12.29 -1.19
C CYS A 11 4.03 13.27 -2.00
N LYS A 12 3.42 14.21 -2.74
CA LYS A 12 4.11 15.24 -3.56
C LYS A 12 5.04 14.68 -4.64
N TYR A 13 4.77 13.49 -5.13
CA TYR A 13 5.51 12.90 -6.24
C TYR A 13 4.88 13.24 -7.58
N THR A 14 5.70 13.62 -8.56
CA THR A 14 5.30 13.58 -9.97
C THR A 14 5.30 12.13 -10.48
N GLN A 15 4.58 11.85 -11.58
CA GLN A 15 4.64 10.51 -12.20
C GLN A 15 6.06 10.12 -12.62
N LYS A 16 6.87 11.09 -13.08
CA LYS A 16 8.26 10.89 -13.47
C LYS A 16 9.13 10.50 -12.27
N GLN A 17 9.04 11.24 -11.17
CA GLN A 17 9.82 10.95 -9.96
C GLN A 17 9.45 9.59 -9.35
N LEU A 18 8.16 9.23 -9.32
CA LEU A 18 7.74 7.91 -8.86
C LEU A 18 8.31 6.80 -9.76
N ALA A 19 8.30 7.03 -11.08
CA ALA A 19 8.82 6.06 -12.04
C ALA A 19 10.34 5.86 -11.87
N GLU A 20 11.09 6.95 -11.74
CA GLU A 20 12.54 6.92 -11.47
C GLU A 20 12.85 6.17 -10.17
N ALA A 21 12.07 6.40 -9.11
CA ALA A 21 12.26 5.73 -7.81
C ALA A 21 12.08 4.20 -7.87
N ILE A 22 11.33 3.68 -8.84
CA ILE A 22 11.11 2.24 -9.04
C ILE A 22 11.83 1.67 -10.27
N GLY A 23 12.69 2.45 -10.93
CA GLY A 23 13.41 2.04 -12.14
C GLY A 23 12.49 1.77 -13.34
N LYS A 24 11.46 2.58 -13.53
CA LYS A 24 10.50 2.51 -14.65
C LYS A 24 10.35 3.87 -15.34
N ASP A 25 9.66 3.86 -16.47
CA ASP A 25 9.33 5.09 -17.22
C ASP A 25 8.05 5.76 -16.72
N GLN A 26 7.95 7.08 -16.89
CA GLN A 26 6.73 7.84 -16.55
C GLN A 26 5.47 7.24 -17.22
N LYS A 27 5.59 6.74 -18.45
CA LYS A 27 4.49 6.09 -19.19
C LYS A 27 3.96 4.86 -18.46
N TYR A 28 4.83 4.13 -17.75
CA TYR A 28 4.44 2.98 -16.94
C TYR A 28 3.51 3.41 -15.81
N ILE A 29 3.92 4.41 -15.01
CA ILE A 29 3.07 4.94 -13.92
C ILE A 29 1.74 5.46 -14.45
N SER A 30 1.75 6.18 -15.58
CA SER A 30 0.51 6.65 -16.21
C SER A 30 -0.40 5.48 -16.62
N ALA A 31 0.15 4.40 -17.17
CA ALA A 31 -0.62 3.22 -17.53
C ALA A 31 -1.20 2.49 -16.30
N VAL A 32 -0.45 2.44 -15.19
CA VAL A 32 -0.91 1.88 -13.91
C VAL A 32 -2.02 2.73 -13.30
N GLU A 33 -1.87 4.07 -13.26
CA GLU A 33 -2.90 4.98 -12.74
C GLU A 33 -4.18 5.02 -13.57
N ASN A 34 -4.10 4.64 -14.84
CA ASN A 34 -5.25 4.52 -15.73
C ASN A 34 -5.75 3.07 -15.85
N GLU A 35 -5.28 2.17 -14.96
CA GLU A 35 -5.70 0.76 -14.87
C GLU A 35 -5.49 -0.05 -16.16
N ARG A 36 -4.69 0.45 -17.10
CA ARG A 36 -4.32 -0.25 -18.33
C ARG A 36 -3.33 -1.37 -18.08
N ILE A 37 -2.51 -1.22 -17.03
CA ILE A 37 -1.48 -2.19 -16.66
C ILE A 37 -1.65 -2.61 -15.20
N VAL A 38 -1.64 -3.93 -15.08
CA VAL A 38 -1.45 -4.81 -13.94
C VAL A 38 -0.03 -4.94 -13.34
N PRO A 39 0.63 -4.01 -12.61
CA PRO A 39 2.06 -4.20 -12.27
C PRO A 39 2.25 -5.45 -11.42
N PRO A 40 3.27 -6.32 -11.65
CA PRO A 40 3.56 -7.49 -10.80
C PRO A 40 3.73 -7.12 -9.32
N PHE A 41 3.53 -8.08 -8.40
CA PHE A 41 3.56 -7.81 -6.95
C PHE A 41 4.82 -7.05 -6.51
N ILE A 42 6.00 -7.47 -6.95
CA ILE A 42 7.28 -6.80 -6.60
C ILE A 42 7.28 -5.30 -6.99
N ILE A 43 6.71 -4.97 -8.15
CA ILE A 43 6.64 -3.57 -8.61
C ILE A 43 5.56 -2.81 -7.86
N ALA A 44 4.42 -3.44 -7.60
CA ALA A 44 3.34 -2.88 -6.80
C ALA A 44 3.80 -2.59 -5.36
N ASP A 45 4.54 -3.51 -4.74
CA ASP A 45 5.13 -3.36 -3.42
C ASP A 45 6.15 -2.22 -3.38
N ASN A 46 7.01 -2.12 -4.40
CA ASN A 46 7.94 -0.99 -4.54
C ASN A 46 7.23 0.36 -4.68
N ILE A 47 6.16 0.44 -5.49
CA ILE A 47 5.32 1.64 -5.59
C ILE A 47 4.75 1.99 -4.23
N SER A 48 4.23 0.99 -3.52
CA SER A 48 3.58 1.16 -2.22
C SER A 48 4.56 1.63 -1.15
N ARG A 49 5.79 1.12 -1.17
CA ARG A 49 6.89 1.56 -0.32
C ARG A 49 7.28 3.02 -0.56
N VAL A 50 7.34 3.47 -1.81
CA VAL A 50 7.66 4.88 -2.15
C VAL A 50 6.52 5.83 -1.75
N LEU A 51 5.27 5.35 -1.86
CA LEU A 51 4.08 6.10 -1.51
C LEU A 51 3.67 5.99 -0.04
N ASP A 52 4.49 5.34 0.79
CA ASP A 52 4.25 5.10 2.22
C ASP A 52 2.85 4.58 2.53
N ALA A 53 2.38 3.63 1.72
CA ALA A 53 1.04 3.07 1.80
C ALA A 53 1.09 1.53 1.74
N PRO A 54 0.11 0.82 2.33
CA PRO A 54 -0.03 -0.61 2.12
C PRO A 54 -0.30 -0.96 0.65
N VAL A 55 0.30 -2.04 0.15
CA VAL A 55 0.10 -2.49 -1.24
C VAL A 55 -1.34 -2.92 -1.51
N GLU A 56 -2.02 -3.45 -0.51
CA GLU A 56 -3.42 -3.87 -0.59
C GLU A 56 -4.35 -2.67 -0.77
N LEU A 57 -3.98 -1.51 -0.20
CA LEU A 57 -4.74 -0.28 -0.30
C LEU A 57 -4.61 0.33 -1.69
N LEU A 58 -3.42 0.31 -2.27
CA LEU A 58 -3.15 0.81 -3.62
C LEU A 58 -3.56 -0.16 -4.73
N PHE A 59 -3.47 -1.46 -4.45
CA PHE A 59 -3.72 -2.55 -5.38
C PHE A 59 -4.54 -3.66 -4.69
N PRO A 60 -5.88 -3.53 -4.62
CA PRO A 60 -6.75 -4.45 -3.89
C PRO A 60 -6.65 -5.93 -4.28
N LYS A 61 -6.18 -6.20 -5.50
CA LYS A 61 -5.95 -7.57 -6.00
C LYS A 61 -4.76 -8.26 -5.34
N TYR A 62 -3.82 -7.49 -4.77
CA TYR A 62 -2.70 -8.02 -4.02
C TYR A 62 -3.17 -8.11 -2.59
N VAL A 63 -3.61 -9.30 -2.22
CA VAL A 63 -4.08 -9.59 -0.87
C VAL A 63 -2.88 -10.05 -0.07
N ARG A 64 -2.71 -9.42 1.10
CA ARG A 64 -1.80 -9.91 2.13
C ARG A 64 -2.27 -11.30 2.54
N THR A 65 -1.41 -12.30 2.43
CA THR A 65 -1.71 -13.65 2.94
C THR A 65 -1.68 -13.72 4.46
N SER A 66 -1.02 -12.77 5.12
CA SER A 66 -1.07 -12.63 6.58
C SER A 66 -2.45 -12.09 7.01
N PRO A 67 -3.14 -12.77 7.94
CA PRO A 67 -4.40 -12.29 8.51
C PRO A 67 -4.20 -11.10 9.46
N PHE A 68 -2.96 -10.73 9.80
CA PHE A 68 -2.67 -9.73 10.83
C PHE A 68 -2.33 -8.35 10.26
N PRO A 69 -2.74 -7.26 10.96
CA PRO A 69 -2.32 -5.90 10.62
C PRO A 69 -0.81 -5.70 10.85
N ARG A 70 -0.16 -4.80 10.09
CA ARG A 70 1.23 -4.40 10.37
C ARG A 70 1.28 -3.52 11.61
N TRP A 71 2.44 -3.42 12.25
CA TRP A 71 2.65 -2.52 13.39
C TRP A 71 2.26 -1.06 13.09
N VAL A 72 2.54 -0.58 11.88
CA VAL A 72 2.13 0.77 11.44
C VAL A 72 0.62 0.90 11.28
N ASP A 73 -0.05 -0.15 10.82
CA ASP A 73 -1.52 -0.19 10.72
C ASP A 73 -2.12 -0.19 12.15
N LEU A 74 -1.50 -0.92 13.08
CA LEU A 74 -1.87 -0.90 14.50
C LEU A 74 -1.70 0.49 15.14
N MET A 75 -0.60 1.18 14.83
CA MET A 75 -0.36 2.54 15.32
C MET A 75 -1.34 3.55 14.71
N TYR A 76 -1.68 3.41 13.43
CA TYR A 76 -2.69 4.25 12.79
C TYR A 76 -4.08 4.05 13.43
N LEU A 77 -4.50 2.80 13.62
CA LEU A 77 -5.77 2.49 14.29
C LEU A 77 -5.81 3.04 15.73
N LYS A 78 -4.68 2.97 16.46
CA LYS A 78 -4.52 3.61 17.77
C LYS A 78 -4.71 5.12 17.72
N THR A 79 -4.19 5.80 16.69
CA THR A 79 -4.40 7.26 16.54
C THR A 79 -5.85 7.64 16.26
N LEU A 80 -6.64 6.71 15.72
CA LEU A 80 -8.08 6.88 15.51
C LEU A 80 -8.93 6.54 16.76
N GLY A 81 -8.30 6.18 17.88
CA GLY A 81 -9.01 5.81 19.12
C GLY A 81 -9.63 4.42 19.10
N ILE A 82 -9.23 3.56 18.14
CA ILE A 82 -9.70 2.18 18.06
C ILE A 82 -8.93 1.35 19.09
N ASP A 83 -9.64 0.52 19.85
CA ASP A 83 -9.03 -0.39 20.81
C ASP A 83 -8.20 -1.46 20.10
N MET A 84 -6.91 -1.48 20.41
CA MET A 84 -5.93 -2.36 19.78
C MET A 84 -5.81 -3.72 20.46
N CYS A 85 -6.39 -3.90 21.66
CA CYS A 85 -6.34 -5.14 22.42
C CYS A 85 -6.93 -6.34 21.66
N ILE A 86 -7.92 -6.10 20.80
CA ILE A 86 -8.56 -7.12 19.96
C ILE A 86 -7.53 -7.82 19.05
N TYR A 87 -6.53 -7.11 18.54
CA TYR A 87 -5.51 -7.69 17.68
C TYR A 87 -4.49 -8.53 18.46
N PHE A 88 -4.19 -8.18 19.71
CA PHE A 88 -3.33 -8.98 20.57
C PHE A 88 -4.00 -10.31 20.94
N GLU A 89 -5.30 -10.30 21.23
CA GLU A 89 -6.08 -11.52 21.47
C GLU A 89 -6.12 -12.41 20.22
N LEU A 90 -6.36 -11.83 19.04
CA LEU A 90 -6.34 -12.57 17.77
C LEU A 90 -4.98 -13.22 17.48
N ILE A 91 -3.87 -12.52 17.76
CA ILE A 91 -2.52 -13.06 17.59
C ILE A 91 -2.30 -14.23 18.55
N LYS A 92 -2.65 -14.04 19.83
CA LYS A 92 -2.50 -15.08 20.87
C LYS A 92 -3.26 -16.35 20.49
N ASN A 93 -4.53 -16.21 20.10
CA ASN A 93 -5.42 -17.32 19.74
C ASN A 93 -5.02 -18.04 18.44
N ALA A 94 -4.20 -17.42 17.60
CA ALA A 94 -3.73 -18.03 16.35
C ALA A 94 -2.35 -18.70 16.48
N THR A 95 -1.65 -18.45 17.58
CA THR A 95 -0.35 -19.06 17.92
C THR A 95 -0.45 -20.22 18.91
N GLU A 96 -1.66 -20.51 19.40
CA GLU A 96 -2.03 -21.67 20.22
C GLU A 96 -2.64 -22.77 19.33
#